data_AF-X1TWS5-F1
#
_entry.id   AF-X1TWS5-F1
#
_cell.length_a   1.000
_cell.length_b   1.000
_cell.length_c   1.000
_cell.angle_alpha   90.00
_cell.angle_beta   90.00
_cell.angle_gamma   90.00
#
_symmetry.space_group_name_H-M   'P 1'
#
loop_
_entity.id
_entity.type
_entity.pdbx_description
1 polymer ?
#
loop_
_entity_poly.entity_id
_entity_poly.type
_entity_poly.pdbx_seq_one_letter_code
_entity_poly.pdbx_strand_id
1 'polypeptide(L)'
;SLDTIRAILIFFKKAGKDEFPFLTDLCRDVKVYPYVIDSINSILSKQGSIKDKASAELSNIRKNLADKQNAVSKRMSAILKKVQSEGWVEKDLSLAVRNGRSVIPVSANFKRKIKGLIHDESATGKTAYIEPAEIVEMNNEIKELEYAEKREIIKILIRFSDSIRPYLDDLLYSYNFLGIIDFIRAKALLAQKINAVKPEIQPEPCLDWKNAVHPILYLAYLKENKKVVPLDIYLNEKARILLISGPNAGGKSVCLQAVGLLQYMLQCGMLVPLLENS
;
A
#
# COMPACT_ATOMS: atom_id res chain seq x y z
N SER A 1 0.30 -10.22 -0.22
CA SER A 1 1.66 -10.04 -0.78
C SER A 1 2.25 -11.40 -1.16
N LEU A 2 3.41 -11.46 -1.82
CA LEU A 2 4.10 -12.74 -2.11
C LEU A 2 4.44 -13.52 -0.84
N ASP A 3 4.80 -12.82 0.24
CA ASP A 3 5.01 -13.45 1.56
C ASP A 3 3.73 -14.10 2.10
N THR A 4 2.57 -13.45 1.91
CA THR A 4 1.28 -14.03 2.29
C THR A 4 1.00 -15.32 1.52
N ILE A 5 1.24 -15.32 0.21
CA ILE A 5 1.05 -16.51 -0.63
C ILE A 5 1.95 -17.64 -0.13
N ARG A 6 3.24 -17.35 0.11
CA ARG A 6 4.18 -18.32 0.67
C ARG A 6 3.70 -18.89 2.02
N ALA A 7 3.20 -18.04 2.91
CA ALA A 7 2.70 -18.46 4.22
C ALA A 7 1.47 -19.38 4.09
N ILE A 8 0.54 -19.06 3.18
CA ILE A 8 -0.64 -19.88 2.88
C ILE A 8 -0.22 -21.27 2.38
N LEU A 9 0.71 -21.33 1.43
CA LEU A 9 1.19 -22.61 0.90
C LEU A 9 1.87 -23.46 1.98
N ILE A 10 2.67 -22.85 2.85
CA ILE A 10 3.30 -23.54 3.99
C ILE A 10 2.25 -24.07 4.96
N PHE A 11 1.21 -23.28 5.24
CA PHE A 11 0.11 -23.69 6.13
C PHE A 11 -0.61 -24.92 5.58
N PHE A 12 -1.12 -24.89 4.34
CA PHE A 12 -1.87 -26.02 3.79
C PHE A 12 -0.99 -27.25 3.51
N LYS A 13 0.30 -27.05 3.21
CA LYS A 13 1.26 -28.17 3.14
C LYS A 13 1.44 -28.89 4.48
N LYS A 14 1.37 -28.16 5.60
CA LYS A 14 1.49 -28.73 6.95
C LYS A 14 0.20 -29.35 7.48
N ALA A 15 -0.94 -28.70 7.25
CA ALA A 15 -2.25 -29.20 7.66
C ALA A 15 -2.61 -30.52 6.94
N GLY A 16 -2.17 -30.67 5.68
CA GLY A 16 -2.36 -31.89 4.91
C GLY A 16 -3.72 -31.93 4.20
N LYS A 17 -3.82 -32.84 3.23
CA LYS A 17 -4.99 -32.93 2.34
C LYS A 17 -6.24 -33.49 3.05
N ASP A 18 -6.04 -34.24 4.13
CA ASP A 18 -7.14 -34.91 4.85
C ASP A 18 -8.04 -33.91 5.59
N GLU A 19 -7.47 -32.82 6.09
CA GLU A 19 -8.23 -31.78 6.82
C GLU A 19 -8.87 -30.76 5.86
N PHE A 20 -8.15 -30.37 4.80
CA PHE A 20 -8.59 -29.32 3.86
C PHE A 20 -8.39 -29.71 2.40
N PRO A 21 -9.15 -30.69 1.86
CA PRO A 21 -8.89 -31.25 0.53
C PRO A 21 -9.02 -30.21 -0.59
N PHE A 22 -10.08 -29.43 -0.60
CA PHE A 22 -10.34 -28.43 -1.65
C PHE A 22 -9.39 -27.23 -1.58
N LEU A 23 -9.06 -26.75 -0.39
CA LEU A 23 -8.12 -25.63 -0.22
C LEU A 23 -6.68 -26.06 -0.56
N THR A 24 -6.32 -27.31 -0.23
CA THR A 24 -5.04 -27.89 -0.63
C THR A 24 -4.97 -28.05 -2.15
N ASP A 25 -6.05 -28.45 -2.80
CA ASP A 25 -6.09 -28.56 -4.26
C ASP A 25 -5.98 -27.19 -4.96
N LEU A 26 -6.55 -26.11 -4.38
CA LEU A 26 -6.34 -24.74 -4.88
C LEU A 26 -4.86 -24.29 -4.80
N CYS A 27 -4.07 -24.86 -3.89
CA CYS A 27 -2.66 -24.52 -3.72
C CYS A 27 -1.73 -25.21 -4.73
N ARG A 28 -2.22 -26.22 -5.46
CA ARG A 28 -1.38 -27.17 -6.21
C ARG A 28 -0.47 -26.50 -7.25
N ASP A 29 -1.02 -25.59 -8.03
CA ASP A 29 -0.32 -24.98 -9.17
C ASP A 29 0.28 -23.61 -8.84
N VAL A 30 0.17 -23.17 -7.58
CA VAL A 30 0.67 -21.87 -7.13
C VAL A 30 2.19 -21.95 -6.91
N LYS A 31 2.94 -21.18 -7.69
CA LYS A 31 4.40 -21.14 -7.61
C LYS A 31 4.88 -19.87 -6.90
N VAL A 32 5.88 -20.03 -6.05
CA VAL A 32 6.55 -18.91 -5.39
C VAL A 32 8.05 -18.98 -5.70
N TYR A 33 8.60 -17.85 -6.14
CA TYR A 33 10.00 -17.73 -6.51
C TYR A 33 10.74 -16.90 -5.46
N PRO A 34 11.58 -17.52 -4.59
CA PRO A 34 12.38 -16.78 -3.62
C PRO A 34 13.23 -15.70 -4.28
N TYR A 35 13.79 -16.00 -5.46
CA TYR A 35 14.55 -15.06 -6.26
C TYR A 35 13.84 -13.71 -6.48
N VAL A 36 12.54 -13.71 -6.76
CA VAL A 36 11.77 -12.47 -6.99
C VAL A 36 11.70 -11.65 -5.70
N ILE A 37 11.39 -12.29 -4.57
CA ILE A 37 11.30 -11.63 -3.26
C ILE A 37 12.67 -11.09 -2.82
N ASP A 38 13.72 -11.89 -2.97
CA ASP A 38 15.09 -11.53 -2.61
C ASP A 38 15.60 -10.38 -3.49
N SER A 39 15.27 -10.40 -4.78
CA SER A 39 15.61 -9.32 -5.71
C SER A 39 14.92 -8.01 -5.33
N ILE A 40 13.61 -8.04 -5.03
CA ILE A 40 12.86 -6.87 -4.52
C ILE A 40 13.54 -6.33 -3.26
N ASN A 41 13.83 -7.22 -2.31
CA ASN A 41 14.46 -6.84 -1.04
C ASN A 41 15.89 -6.35 -1.20
N SER A 42 16.61 -6.72 -2.26
CA SER A 42 17.96 -6.19 -2.52
C SER A 42 17.92 -4.74 -3.05
N ILE A 43 16.85 -4.38 -3.77
CA ILE A 43 16.69 -3.07 -4.43
C ILE A 43 15.91 -2.08 -3.57
N LEU A 44 14.82 -2.51 -2.95
CA LEU A 44 13.87 -1.64 -2.25
C LEU A 44 13.98 -1.77 -0.72
N SER A 45 13.84 -0.63 -0.04
CA SER A 45 13.63 -0.56 1.41
C SER A 45 12.18 -0.91 1.77
N LYS A 46 11.92 -1.11 3.06
CA LYS A 46 10.55 -1.34 3.55
C LYS A 46 9.62 -0.14 3.30
N GLN A 47 10.19 1.05 3.14
CA GLN A 47 9.48 2.30 2.86
C GLN A 47 9.29 2.54 1.34
N GLY A 48 9.78 1.64 0.48
CA GLY A 48 9.68 1.76 -0.98
C GLY A 48 10.75 2.65 -1.63
N SER A 49 11.78 3.06 -0.90
CA SER A 49 12.92 3.78 -1.47
C SER A 49 13.98 2.82 -2.03
N ILE A 50 14.69 3.23 -3.08
CA ILE A 50 15.83 2.48 -3.63
C ILE A 50 16.98 2.50 -2.62
N LYS A 51 17.50 1.33 -2.27
CA LYS A 51 18.64 1.16 -1.36
C LYS A 51 19.93 1.64 -2.02
N ASP A 52 20.84 2.22 -1.23
CA ASP A 52 22.15 2.66 -1.71
C ASP A 52 22.94 1.53 -2.37
N LYS A 53 22.81 0.32 -1.80
CA LYS A 53 23.49 -0.89 -2.27
C LYS A 53 22.77 -1.62 -3.41
N ALA A 54 21.73 -1.01 -4.00
CA ALA A 54 21.01 -1.61 -5.13
C ALA A 54 21.92 -1.79 -6.35
N SER A 55 22.94 -0.94 -6.51
CA SER A 55 24.06 -1.18 -7.41
C SER A 55 25.35 -0.56 -6.86
N ALA A 56 26.50 -1.06 -7.30
CA ALA A 56 27.79 -0.47 -6.95
C ALA A 56 27.94 0.97 -7.49
N GLU A 57 27.42 1.22 -8.71
CA GLU A 57 27.42 2.54 -9.34
C GLU A 57 26.56 3.53 -8.52
N LEU A 58 25.36 3.15 -8.12
CA LEU A 58 24.48 3.99 -7.29
C LEU A 58 25.12 4.31 -5.93
N SER A 59 25.71 3.31 -5.29
CA SER A 59 26.40 3.50 -4.01
C SER A 59 27.55 4.50 -4.13
N ASN A 60 28.32 4.45 -5.23
CA ASN A 60 29.41 5.38 -5.50
C ASN A 60 28.88 6.79 -5.80
N ILE A 61 27.83 6.93 -6.61
CA ILE A 61 27.21 8.22 -6.91
C ILE A 61 26.71 8.89 -5.64
N ARG A 62 25.96 8.16 -4.79
CA ARG A 62 25.43 8.70 -3.52
C ARG A 62 26.52 9.09 -2.56
N LYS A 63 27.59 8.31 -2.45
CA LYS A 63 28.76 8.65 -1.65
C LYS A 63 29.41 9.94 -2.15
N ASN A 64 29.68 10.06 -3.45
CA ASN A 64 30.26 11.26 -4.05
C ASN A 64 29.37 12.49 -3.85
N LEU A 65 28.05 12.32 -3.96
CA LEU A 65 27.08 13.38 -3.73
C LEU A 65 27.12 13.87 -2.27
N ALA A 66 27.13 12.95 -1.31
CA ALA A 66 27.26 13.29 0.11
C ALA A 66 28.61 13.97 0.42
N ASP A 67 29.71 13.45 -0.14
CA ASP A 67 31.05 14.02 0.04
C ASP A 67 31.14 15.44 -0.54
N LYS A 68 30.56 15.68 -1.73
CA LYS A 68 30.50 17.00 -2.37
C LYS A 68 29.62 17.98 -1.61
N GLN A 69 28.44 17.56 -1.14
CA GLN A 69 27.56 18.38 -0.31
C GLN A 69 28.25 18.79 1.01
N ASN A 70 28.98 17.87 1.64
CA ASN A 70 29.78 18.15 2.83
C ASN A 70 30.94 19.11 2.52
N ALA A 71 31.60 18.94 1.37
CA ALA A 71 32.66 19.84 0.92
C ALA A 71 32.14 21.26 0.65
N VAL A 72 30.97 21.41 0.00
CA VAL A 72 30.28 22.71 -0.19
C VAL A 72 30.02 23.37 1.16
N SER A 73 29.43 22.63 2.10
CA SER A 73 29.09 23.16 3.43
C SER A 73 30.34 23.63 4.20
N LYS A 74 31.43 22.85 4.15
CA LYS A 74 32.72 23.22 4.77
C LYS A 74 33.35 24.42 4.08
N ARG A 75 33.35 24.45 2.75
CA ARG A 75 33.97 25.54 1.97
C ARG A 75 33.21 26.84 2.15
N MET A 76 31.89 26.81 2.11
CA MET A 76 31.03 27.96 2.37
C MET A 76 31.29 28.53 3.78
N SER A 77 31.42 27.66 4.79
CA SER A 77 31.75 28.08 6.16
C SER A 77 33.15 28.70 6.26
N ALA A 78 34.13 28.17 5.52
CA ALA A 78 35.49 28.71 5.48
C ALA A 78 35.54 30.09 4.79
N ILE A 79 34.81 30.24 3.68
CA ILE A 79 34.70 31.51 2.96
C ILE A 79 34.07 32.56 3.89
N LEU A 80 32.95 32.23 4.54
CA LEU A 80 32.28 33.12 5.50
C LEU A 80 33.24 33.60 6.60
N LYS A 81 33.98 32.69 7.25
CA LYS A 81 34.96 33.05 8.28
C LYS A 81 36.05 33.98 7.75
N LYS A 82 36.52 33.75 6.52
CA LYS A 82 37.53 34.60 5.88
C LYS A 82 36.99 36.02 5.67
N VAL A 83 35.81 36.17 5.07
CA VAL A 83 35.25 37.51 4.82
C VAL A 83 34.80 38.23 6.10
N GLN A 84 34.46 37.49 7.16
CA GLN A 84 34.28 38.06 8.51
C GLN A 84 35.59 38.57 9.11
N SER A 85 36.70 37.85 8.93
CA SER A 85 38.02 38.30 9.40
C SER A 85 38.54 39.53 8.65
N GLU A 86 38.15 39.68 7.38
CA GLU A 86 38.49 40.83 6.53
C GLU A 86 37.53 42.03 6.73
N GLY A 87 36.50 41.89 7.58
CA GLY A 87 35.57 42.96 7.93
C GLY A 87 34.51 43.28 6.87
N TRP A 88 34.30 42.40 5.88
CA TRP A 88 33.31 42.61 4.81
C TRP A 88 31.91 42.17 5.22
N VAL A 89 31.83 41.33 6.25
CA VAL A 89 30.61 40.76 6.85
C VAL A 89 30.75 40.87 8.37
N GLU A 90 29.65 41.17 9.08
CA GLU A 90 29.65 41.20 10.55
C GLU A 90 29.90 39.80 11.13
N LYS A 91 30.51 39.73 12.31
CA LYS A 91 31.02 38.47 12.89
C LYS A 91 29.90 37.50 13.32
N ASP A 92 28.70 38.04 13.52
CA ASP A 92 27.50 37.42 14.02
C ASP A 92 26.51 37.03 12.91
N LEU A 93 26.80 37.41 11.66
CA LEU A 93 26.01 37.04 10.48
C LEU A 93 26.27 35.58 10.07
N SER A 94 25.19 34.82 9.88
CA SER A 94 25.19 33.45 9.36
C SER A 94 24.91 33.40 7.86
N LEU A 95 25.10 32.23 7.26
CA LEU A 95 24.72 31.98 5.86
C LEU A 95 23.21 32.20 5.68
N ALA A 96 22.83 32.92 4.63
CA ALA A 96 21.43 33.10 4.26
C ALA A 96 21.05 32.11 3.15
N VAL A 97 19.75 31.85 3.00
CA VAL A 97 19.21 31.07 1.88
C VAL A 97 18.37 31.98 1.01
N ARG A 98 18.73 32.09 -0.29
CA ARG A 98 17.99 32.85 -1.31
C ARG A 98 17.67 31.93 -2.47
N ASN A 99 16.40 31.85 -2.88
CA ASN A 99 15.94 30.99 -3.97
C ASN A 99 16.38 29.52 -3.82
N GLY A 100 16.42 29.01 -2.58
CA GLY A 100 16.87 27.65 -2.27
C GLY A 100 18.38 27.42 -2.33
N ARG A 101 19.19 28.48 -2.51
CA ARG A 101 20.66 28.41 -2.50
C ARG A 101 21.24 29.10 -1.28
N SER A 102 22.27 28.49 -0.70
CA SER A 102 23.07 29.12 0.35
C SER A 102 23.92 30.25 -0.23
N VAL A 103 23.84 31.43 0.37
CA VAL A 103 24.50 32.65 -0.06
C VAL A 103 25.12 33.38 1.12
N ILE A 104 26.19 34.13 0.85
CA ILE A 104 26.87 34.96 1.85
C ILE A 104 26.28 36.38 1.80
N PRO A 105 25.71 36.89 2.90
CA PRO A 105 25.28 38.29 2.98
C PRO A 105 26.50 39.20 3.15
N VAL A 106 26.72 40.10 2.21
CA VAL A 106 27.86 41.03 2.20
C VAL A 106 27.34 42.46 2.11
N SER A 107 27.99 43.40 2.80
CA SER A 107 27.67 44.82 2.61
C SER A 107 27.86 45.22 1.13
N ALA A 108 26.94 46.03 0.60
CA ALA A 108 26.93 46.44 -0.80
C ALA A 108 28.26 47.11 -1.24
N ASN A 109 28.99 47.72 -0.30
CA ASN A 109 30.30 48.34 -0.55
C ASN A 109 31.39 47.31 -0.91
N PHE A 110 31.26 46.08 -0.42
CA PHE A 110 32.22 45.00 -0.63
C PHE A 110 31.73 43.94 -1.61
N LYS A 111 30.58 44.16 -2.29
CA LYS A 111 29.96 43.15 -3.16
C LYS A 111 30.83 42.70 -4.35
N ARG A 112 31.79 43.52 -4.78
CA ARG A 112 32.76 43.17 -5.85
C ARG A 112 34.05 42.50 -5.34
N LYS A 113 34.24 42.40 -4.01
CA LYS A 113 35.42 41.78 -3.40
C LYS A 113 35.32 40.26 -3.33
N ILE A 114 34.10 39.72 -3.26
CA ILE A 114 33.84 38.29 -3.40
C ILE A 114 33.56 37.98 -4.87
N LYS A 115 34.38 37.13 -5.48
CA LYS A 115 34.10 36.61 -6.83
C LYS A 115 32.95 35.61 -6.75
N GLY A 116 31.86 35.87 -7.47
CA GLY A 116 30.66 35.05 -7.41
C GLY A 116 29.46 35.66 -8.14
N LEU A 117 28.33 34.98 -8.02
CA LEU A 117 27.04 35.42 -8.56
C LEU A 117 26.24 36.14 -7.48
N ILE A 118 25.72 37.32 -7.79
CA ILE A 118 24.78 38.04 -6.92
C ILE A 118 23.39 37.47 -7.19
N HIS A 119 22.78 36.87 -6.18
CA HIS A 119 21.44 36.27 -6.28
C HIS A 119 20.32 37.23 -5.92
N ASP A 120 20.61 38.17 -5.02
CA ASP A 120 19.61 39.09 -4.49
C ASP A 120 20.28 40.30 -3.82
N GLU A 121 19.52 41.37 -3.62
CA GLU A 121 19.91 42.53 -2.83
C GLU A 121 18.81 42.85 -1.80
N SER A 122 19.18 43.34 -0.61
CA SER A 122 18.19 43.71 0.40
C SER A 122 17.32 44.86 -0.11
N ALA A 123 16.09 44.98 0.40
CA ALA A 123 15.16 46.05 0.03
C ALA A 123 15.73 47.47 0.27
N THR A 124 16.69 47.60 1.20
CA THR A 124 17.39 48.86 1.49
C THR A 124 18.63 49.08 0.62
N GLY A 125 19.00 48.12 -0.23
CA GLY A 125 20.19 48.13 -1.08
C GLY A 125 21.52 47.98 -0.33
N LYS A 126 21.48 47.82 1.00
CA LYS A 126 22.68 47.82 1.86
C LYS A 126 23.41 46.47 1.90
N THR A 127 22.74 45.38 1.54
CA THR A 127 23.29 44.02 1.61
C THR A 127 23.09 43.31 0.28
N ALA A 128 24.16 42.76 -0.27
CA ALA A 128 24.12 41.88 -1.44
C ALA A 128 24.31 40.42 -1.01
N TYR A 129 23.54 39.51 -1.60
CA TYR A 129 23.61 38.08 -1.32
C TYR A 129 24.38 37.36 -2.43
N ILE A 130 25.57 36.85 -2.10
CA ILE A 130 26.54 36.37 -3.10
C ILE A 130 26.77 34.87 -2.93
N GLU A 131 26.65 34.11 -4.01
CA GLU A 131 27.15 32.74 -4.12
C GLU A 131 28.57 32.78 -4.67
N PRO A 132 29.60 32.39 -3.90
CA PRO A 132 30.98 32.40 -4.38
C PRO A 132 31.18 31.52 -5.61
N ALA A 133 32.03 31.93 -6.55
CA ALA A 133 32.24 31.20 -7.81
C ALA A 133 32.64 29.73 -7.61
N GLU A 134 33.50 29.45 -6.62
CA GLU A 134 33.89 28.08 -6.25
C GLU A 134 32.68 27.24 -5.81
N ILE A 135 31.69 27.84 -5.15
CA ILE A 135 30.48 27.14 -4.71
C ILE A 135 29.56 26.87 -5.91
N VAL A 136 29.47 27.80 -6.87
CA VAL A 136 28.69 27.60 -8.11
C VAL A 136 29.19 26.37 -8.86
N GLU A 137 30.51 26.23 -9.03
CA GLU A 137 31.12 25.07 -9.70
C GLU A 137 30.80 23.76 -8.96
N MET A 138 30.99 23.73 -7.64
CA MET A 138 30.68 22.55 -6.83
C MET A 138 29.17 22.18 -6.86
N ASN A 139 28.28 23.18 -6.89
CA ASN A 139 26.84 22.95 -7.00
C ASN A 139 26.44 22.41 -8.37
N ASN A 140 27.13 22.80 -9.46
CA ASN A 140 26.92 22.21 -10.78
C ASN A 140 27.33 20.73 -10.79
N GLU A 141 28.46 20.37 -10.18
CA GLU A 141 28.88 18.96 -10.05
C GLU A 141 27.88 18.13 -9.21
N ILE A 142 27.36 18.69 -8.10
CA ILE A 142 26.30 18.04 -7.32
C ILE A 142 25.09 17.76 -8.21
N LYS A 143 24.69 18.73 -9.04
CA LYS A 143 23.54 18.58 -9.93
C LYS A 143 23.78 17.53 -11.01
N GLU A 144 24.99 17.41 -11.54
CA GLU A 144 25.37 16.33 -12.45
C GLU A 144 25.29 14.96 -11.78
N LEU A 145 25.74 14.84 -10.53
CA LEU A 145 25.62 13.62 -9.73
C LEU A 145 24.15 13.27 -9.44
N GLU A 146 23.29 14.24 -9.15
CA GLU A 146 21.84 14.02 -9.01
C GLU A 146 21.21 13.47 -10.30
N TYR A 147 21.61 14.00 -11.46
CA TYR A 147 21.16 13.47 -12.75
C TYR A 147 21.73 12.07 -13.03
N ALA A 148 22.96 11.79 -12.62
CA ALA A 148 23.55 10.45 -12.70
C ALA A 148 22.80 9.46 -11.80
N GLU A 149 22.46 9.85 -10.57
CA GLU A 149 21.69 9.03 -9.62
C GLU A 149 20.35 8.63 -10.22
N LYS A 150 19.59 9.61 -10.75
CA LYS A 150 18.28 9.34 -11.38
C LYS A 150 18.40 8.37 -12.56
N ARG A 151 19.42 8.55 -13.42
CA ARG A 151 19.67 7.65 -14.56
C ARG A 151 19.99 6.24 -14.09
N GLU A 152 20.80 6.11 -13.05
CA GLU A 152 21.17 4.80 -12.50
C GLU A 152 19.97 4.09 -11.85
N ILE A 153 19.14 4.82 -11.10
CA ILE A 153 17.88 4.28 -10.55
C ILE A 153 16.99 3.72 -11.66
N ILE A 154 16.82 4.45 -12.77
CA ILE A 154 16.03 4.00 -13.91
C ILE A 154 16.61 2.71 -14.51
N LYS A 155 17.94 2.63 -14.70
CA LYS A 155 18.59 1.41 -15.21
C LYS A 155 18.36 0.20 -14.29
N ILE A 156 18.49 0.39 -12.98
CA ILE A 156 18.24 -0.65 -11.98
C ILE A 156 16.80 -1.16 -12.11
N LEU A 157 15.82 -0.25 -12.19
CA LEU A 157 14.40 -0.61 -12.29
C LEU A 157 14.05 -1.31 -13.61
N ILE A 158 14.64 -0.88 -14.74
CA ILE A 158 14.45 -1.56 -16.04
C ILE A 158 15.01 -2.97 -15.97
N ARG A 159 16.26 -3.13 -15.54
CA ARG A 159 16.92 -4.44 -15.42
C ARG A 159 16.14 -5.37 -14.49
N PHE A 160 15.66 -4.84 -13.37
CA PHE A 160 14.84 -5.60 -12.44
C PHE A 160 13.50 -6.02 -13.07
N SER A 161 12.81 -5.10 -13.74
CA SER A 161 11.56 -5.40 -14.45
C SER A 161 11.76 -6.49 -15.50
N ASP A 162 12.85 -6.43 -16.27
CA ASP A 162 13.18 -7.46 -17.27
C ASP A 162 13.48 -8.82 -16.63
N SER A 163 14.12 -8.84 -15.45
CA SER A 163 14.36 -10.07 -14.70
C SER A 163 13.08 -10.73 -14.16
N ILE A 164 11.99 -9.97 -13.99
CA ILE A 164 10.70 -10.49 -13.54
C ILE A 164 9.87 -11.08 -14.69
N ARG A 165 10.05 -10.59 -15.93
CA ARG A 165 9.20 -10.98 -17.08
C ARG A 165 8.98 -12.48 -17.24
N PRO A 166 10.00 -13.37 -17.09
CA PRO A 166 9.81 -14.81 -17.22
C PRO A 166 8.85 -15.41 -16.19
N TYR A 167 8.61 -14.73 -15.06
CA TYR A 167 7.78 -15.20 -13.96
C TYR A 167 6.37 -14.57 -13.99
N LEU A 168 6.06 -13.69 -14.94
CA LEU A 168 4.86 -12.86 -14.92
C LEU A 168 3.57 -13.69 -14.84
N ASP A 169 3.44 -14.72 -15.67
CA ASP A 169 2.24 -15.55 -15.73
C ASP A 169 1.99 -16.26 -14.39
N ASP A 170 3.02 -16.84 -13.79
CA ASP A 170 2.93 -17.50 -12.48
C ASP A 170 2.64 -16.49 -11.35
N LEU A 171 3.18 -15.26 -11.42
CA LEU A 171 2.91 -14.20 -10.46
C LEU A 171 1.46 -13.72 -10.55
N LEU A 172 0.92 -13.55 -11.76
CA LEU A 172 -0.49 -13.20 -11.99
C LEU A 172 -1.42 -14.32 -11.52
N TYR A 173 -1.08 -15.57 -11.80
CA TYR A 173 -1.80 -16.72 -11.28
C TYR A 173 -1.83 -16.72 -9.75
N SER A 174 -0.67 -16.51 -9.13
CA SER A 174 -0.53 -16.46 -7.66
C SER A 174 -1.29 -15.28 -7.04
N TYR A 175 -1.39 -14.15 -7.76
CA TYR A 175 -2.20 -13.00 -7.34
C TYR A 175 -3.70 -13.32 -7.36
N ASN A 176 -4.19 -13.97 -8.42
CA ASN A 176 -5.58 -14.43 -8.49
C ASN A 176 -5.90 -15.44 -7.40
N PHE A 177 -5.00 -16.40 -7.16
CA PHE A 177 -5.11 -17.34 -6.04
C PHE A 177 -5.25 -16.63 -4.70
N LEU A 178 -4.43 -15.60 -4.44
CA LEU A 178 -4.53 -14.82 -3.20
C LEU A 178 -5.91 -14.17 -3.06
N GLY A 179 -6.47 -13.63 -4.14
CA GLY A 179 -7.82 -13.07 -4.17
C GLY A 179 -8.90 -14.11 -3.87
N ILE A 180 -8.77 -15.33 -4.40
CA ILE A 180 -9.70 -16.44 -4.12
C ILE A 180 -9.65 -16.82 -2.64
N ILE A 181 -8.46 -16.99 -2.06
CA ILE A 181 -8.31 -17.32 -0.63
C ILE A 181 -8.88 -16.23 0.26
N ASP A 182 -8.61 -14.95 -0.07
CA ASP A 182 -9.16 -13.82 0.67
C ASP A 182 -10.69 -13.81 0.63
N PHE A 183 -11.29 -14.04 -0.54
CA PHE A 183 -12.75 -14.10 -0.70
C PHE A 183 -13.38 -15.27 0.05
N ILE A 184 -12.78 -16.46 0.01
CA ILE A 184 -13.25 -17.62 0.78
C ILE A 184 -13.19 -17.33 2.28
N ARG A 185 -12.08 -16.76 2.75
CA ARG A 185 -11.92 -16.37 4.16
C ARG A 185 -12.94 -15.30 4.56
N ALA A 186 -13.21 -14.32 3.70
CA ALA A 186 -14.21 -13.29 3.95
C ALA A 186 -15.62 -13.89 4.10
N LYS A 187 -15.98 -14.87 3.27
CA LYS A 187 -17.24 -15.62 3.41
C LYS A 187 -17.32 -16.38 4.73
N ALA A 188 -16.24 -17.05 5.15
CA ALA A 188 -16.18 -17.76 6.42
C ALA A 188 -16.32 -16.82 7.63
N LEU A 189 -15.63 -15.68 7.61
CA LEU A 189 -15.75 -14.66 8.66
C LEU A 189 -17.14 -14.04 8.72
N LEU A 190 -17.75 -13.76 7.56
CA LEU A 190 -19.14 -13.29 7.51
C LEU A 190 -20.09 -14.35 8.06
N ALA A 191 -19.90 -15.62 7.71
CA ALA A 191 -20.71 -16.71 8.20
C ALA A 191 -20.68 -16.79 9.73
N GLN A 192 -19.49 -16.73 10.34
CA GLN A 192 -19.35 -16.66 11.79
C GLN A 192 -20.07 -15.45 12.39
N LYS A 193 -19.95 -14.28 11.74
CA LYS A 193 -20.56 -13.04 12.23
C LYS A 193 -22.08 -13.08 12.25
N ILE A 194 -22.71 -13.82 11.34
CA ILE A 194 -24.17 -13.93 11.22
C ILE A 194 -24.72 -15.25 11.75
N ASN A 195 -23.88 -16.11 12.37
CA ASN A 195 -24.23 -17.47 12.79
C ASN A 195 -24.82 -18.30 11.64
N ALA A 196 -24.18 -18.24 10.47
CA ALA A 196 -24.58 -18.99 9.30
C ALA A 196 -24.10 -20.43 9.31
N VAL A 197 -24.90 -21.28 8.68
CA VAL A 197 -24.68 -22.72 8.53
C VAL A 197 -24.67 -23.11 7.05
N LYS A 198 -24.16 -24.31 6.78
CA LYS A 198 -24.33 -24.96 5.48
C LYS A 198 -25.66 -25.73 5.53
N PRO A 199 -26.71 -25.29 4.81
CA PRO A 199 -27.96 -26.02 4.77
C PRO A 199 -27.81 -27.31 3.97
N GLU A 200 -28.78 -28.21 4.12
CA GLU A 200 -28.93 -29.33 3.20
C GLU A 200 -29.40 -28.82 1.84
N ILE A 201 -28.87 -29.40 0.77
CA ILE A 201 -29.21 -29.00 -0.61
C ILE A 201 -29.87 -30.19 -1.28
N GLN A 202 -31.11 -30.01 -1.70
CA GLN A 202 -31.88 -31.02 -2.44
C GLN A 202 -31.91 -30.68 -3.93
N PRO A 203 -31.95 -31.69 -4.82
CA PRO A 203 -32.10 -31.48 -6.25
C PRO A 203 -33.51 -31.00 -6.64
N GLU A 204 -34.52 -31.23 -5.80
CA GLU A 204 -35.89 -30.78 -6.01
C GLU A 204 -36.13 -29.35 -5.49
N PRO A 205 -37.09 -28.59 -6.06
CA PRO A 205 -37.48 -27.29 -5.53
C PRO A 205 -38.13 -27.41 -4.14
N CYS A 206 -37.39 -27.06 -3.09
CA CYS A 206 -37.90 -26.99 -1.73
C CYS A 206 -37.30 -25.83 -0.91
N LEU A 207 -38.04 -25.39 0.10
CA LEU A 207 -37.57 -24.53 1.18
C LEU A 207 -38.10 -25.11 2.49
N ASP A 208 -37.22 -25.63 3.36
CA ASP A 208 -37.54 -25.99 4.75
C ASP A 208 -36.63 -25.23 5.70
N TRP A 209 -36.87 -23.92 5.80
CA TRP A 209 -36.01 -23.05 6.60
C TRP A 209 -36.55 -22.91 8.01
N LYS A 210 -35.68 -23.19 9.00
CA LYS A 210 -35.97 -22.98 10.41
C LYS A 210 -35.08 -21.90 10.98
N ASN A 211 -35.65 -21.05 11.81
CA ASN A 211 -35.00 -19.89 12.42
C ASN A 211 -34.21 -19.00 11.44
N ALA A 212 -34.72 -18.79 10.23
CA ALA A 212 -34.05 -17.99 9.21
C ALA A 212 -33.99 -16.51 9.59
N VAL A 213 -32.82 -15.88 9.43
CA VAL A 213 -32.64 -14.47 9.79
C VAL A 213 -32.20 -13.64 8.59
N HIS A 214 -32.79 -12.46 8.42
CA HIS A 214 -32.31 -11.50 7.42
C HIS A 214 -30.93 -10.96 7.82
N PRO A 215 -29.84 -11.24 7.08
CA PRO A 215 -28.47 -11.00 7.55
C PRO A 215 -28.11 -9.52 7.68
N ILE A 216 -28.56 -8.66 6.76
CA ILE A 216 -28.30 -7.21 6.85
C ILE A 216 -29.02 -6.59 8.06
N LEU A 217 -30.29 -6.94 8.27
CA LEU A 217 -31.06 -6.51 9.44
C LEU A 217 -30.41 -7.00 10.74
N TYR A 218 -29.97 -8.26 10.77
CA TYR A 218 -29.24 -8.82 11.91
C TYR A 218 -27.99 -8.02 12.25
N LEU A 219 -27.16 -7.72 11.25
CA LEU A 219 -25.94 -6.93 11.46
C LEU A 219 -26.23 -5.49 11.91
N ALA A 220 -27.33 -4.89 11.45
CA ALA A 220 -27.76 -3.57 11.91
C ALA A 220 -28.21 -3.63 13.37
N TYR A 221 -29.06 -4.59 13.72
CA TYR A 221 -29.62 -4.74 15.06
C TYR A 221 -28.59 -5.17 16.09
N LEU A 222 -27.60 -5.97 15.69
CA LEU A 222 -26.48 -6.36 16.54
C LEU A 222 -25.71 -5.14 17.07
N LYS A 223 -25.55 -4.08 16.27
CA LYS A 223 -24.90 -2.83 16.69
C LYS A 223 -25.73 -2.04 17.71
N GLU A 224 -27.05 -2.20 17.66
CA GLU A 224 -28.00 -1.53 18.55
C GLU A 224 -28.42 -2.39 19.74
N ASN A 225 -27.78 -3.56 19.95
CA ASN A 225 -28.19 -4.57 20.94
C ASN A 225 -29.67 -4.98 20.84
N LYS A 226 -30.21 -4.99 19.61
CA LYS A 226 -31.56 -5.44 19.29
C LYS A 226 -31.55 -6.87 18.76
N LYS A 227 -32.68 -7.58 18.93
CA LYS A 227 -32.87 -8.94 18.40
C LYS A 227 -33.71 -8.89 17.12
N VAL A 228 -33.34 -9.71 16.14
CA VAL A 228 -34.18 -9.96 14.96
C VAL A 228 -35.06 -11.16 15.25
N VAL A 229 -36.34 -11.06 14.91
CA VAL A 229 -37.28 -12.18 14.99
C VAL A 229 -37.01 -13.11 13.81
N PRO A 230 -36.68 -14.40 14.05
CA PRO A 230 -36.39 -15.34 12.97
C PRO A 230 -37.68 -15.79 12.26
N LEU A 231 -37.52 -16.38 11.08
CA LEU A 231 -38.59 -16.83 10.19
C LEU A 231 -38.51 -18.34 9.98
N ASP A 232 -39.65 -19.00 10.10
CA ASP A 232 -39.80 -20.39 9.64
C ASP A 232 -40.58 -20.37 8.32
N ILE A 233 -40.02 -20.97 7.27
CA ILE A 233 -40.59 -20.94 5.93
C ILE A 233 -40.56 -22.35 5.34
N TYR A 234 -41.74 -22.85 4.99
CA TYR A 234 -41.91 -24.16 4.38
C TYR A 234 -42.62 -24.04 3.02
N LEU A 235 -41.95 -24.48 1.96
CA LEU A 235 -42.48 -24.62 0.61
C LEU A 235 -42.00 -25.94 0.01
N ASN A 236 -42.94 -26.69 -0.58
CA ASN A 236 -42.67 -27.97 -1.23
C ASN A 236 -43.51 -28.09 -2.52
N GLU A 237 -43.41 -29.22 -3.22
CA GLU A 237 -44.14 -29.44 -4.48
C GLU A 237 -45.67 -29.29 -4.36
N LYS A 238 -46.24 -29.60 -3.19
CA LYS A 238 -47.69 -29.51 -2.92
C LYS A 238 -48.10 -28.13 -2.42
N ALA A 239 -47.22 -27.42 -1.72
CA ALA A 239 -47.41 -26.11 -1.12
C ALA A 239 -46.37 -25.13 -1.68
N ARG A 240 -46.60 -24.68 -2.92
CA ARG A 240 -45.66 -23.85 -3.69
C ARG A 240 -45.89 -22.34 -3.55
N ILE A 241 -47.00 -21.94 -2.94
CA ILE A 241 -47.41 -20.54 -2.83
C ILE A 241 -47.65 -20.21 -1.36
N LEU A 242 -46.90 -19.25 -0.84
CA LEU A 242 -47.10 -18.67 0.49
C LEU A 242 -47.82 -17.33 0.35
N LEU A 243 -49.04 -17.22 0.88
CA LEU A 243 -49.77 -15.96 0.97
C LEU A 243 -49.43 -15.25 2.29
N ILE A 244 -48.79 -14.08 2.22
CA ILE A 244 -48.44 -13.29 3.40
C ILE A 244 -49.40 -12.10 3.54
N SER A 245 -50.26 -12.14 4.55
CA SER A 245 -51.18 -11.04 4.91
C SER A 245 -50.82 -10.43 6.27
N GLY A 246 -51.18 -9.16 6.49
CA GLY A 246 -50.98 -8.49 7.78
C GLY A 246 -50.91 -6.97 7.66
N PRO A 247 -50.87 -6.22 8.78
CA PRO A 247 -50.82 -4.76 8.77
C PRO A 247 -49.54 -4.22 8.11
N ASN A 248 -49.56 -2.95 7.71
CA ASN A 248 -48.35 -2.26 7.25
C ASN A 248 -47.32 -2.24 8.40
N ALA A 249 -46.03 -2.30 8.06
CA ALA A 249 -44.91 -2.48 8.99
C ALA A 249 -44.82 -3.85 9.71
N GLY A 250 -45.69 -4.83 9.42
CA GLY A 250 -45.64 -6.18 9.98
C GLY A 250 -44.53 -7.10 9.44
N GLY A 251 -43.44 -6.56 8.87
CA GLY A 251 -42.30 -7.36 8.41
C GLY A 251 -42.47 -8.12 7.08
N LYS A 252 -43.60 -7.97 6.37
CA LYS A 252 -43.88 -8.70 5.11
C LYS A 252 -42.78 -8.53 4.04
N SER A 253 -42.37 -7.29 3.78
CA SER A 253 -41.32 -7.00 2.79
C SER A 253 -39.96 -7.55 3.23
N VAL A 254 -39.66 -7.49 4.53
CA VAL A 254 -38.42 -8.04 5.10
C VAL A 254 -38.39 -9.57 4.95
N CYS A 255 -39.53 -10.24 5.13
CA CYS A 255 -39.65 -11.68 4.89
C CYS A 255 -39.32 -12.04 3.43
N LEU A 256 -39.93 -11.36 2.45
CA LEU A 256 -39.63 -11.60 1.03
C LEU A 256 -38.17 -11.30 0.67
N GLN A 257 -37.61 -10.22 1.22
CA GLN A 257 -36.20 -9.88 1.03
C GLN A 257 -35.28 -10.93 1.66
N ALA A 258 -35.61 -11.46 2.83
CA ALA A 258 -34.86 -12.54 3.46
C ALA A 258 -34.84 -13.78 2.56
N VAL A 259 -35.99 -14.18 2.01
CA VAL A 259 -36.07 -15.31 1.06
C VAL A 259 -35.18 -15.10 -0.15
N GLY A 260 -35.33 -13.98 -0.87
CA GLY A 260 -34.52 -13.72 -2.06
C GLY A 260 -33.02 -13.64 -1.74
N LEU A 261 -32.66 -12.97 -0.65
CA LEU A 261 -31.27 -12.75 -0.27
C LEU A 261 -30.58 -14.04 0.17
N LEU A 262 -31.21 -14.82 1.05
CA LEU A 262 -30.64 -16.08 1.55
C LEU A 262 -30.47 -17.09 0.42
N GLN A 263 -31.47 -17.21 -0.47
CA GLN A 263 -31.36 -18.07 -1.64
C GLN A 263 -30.19 -17.66 -2.54
N TYR A 264 -30.06 -16.36 -2.83
CA TYR A 264 -28.99 -15.86 -3.70
C TYR A 264 -27.61 -16.02 -3.06
N MET A 265 -27.49 -15.78 -1.76
CA MET A 265 -26.26 -16.02 -0.98
C MET A 265 -25.81 -17.47 -1.09
N LEU A 266 -26.73 -18.43 -0.91
CA LEU A 266 -26.42 -19.86 -1.01
C LEU A 266 -25.92 -20.22 -2.42
N GLN A 267 -26.57 -19.72 -3.48
CA GLN A 267 -26.16 -19.94 -4.87
C GLN A 267 -24.78 -19.34 -5.19
N CYS A 268 -24.41 -18.27 -4.49
CA CYS A 268 -23.07 -17.68 -4.56
C CYS A 268 -22.04 -18.44 -3.72
N GLY A 269 -22.39 -19.59 -3.12
CA GLY A 269 -21.53 -20.40 -2.27
C GLY A 269 -21.20 -19.70 -0.95
N MET A 270 -22.16 -18.99 -0.36
CA MET A 270 -22.07 -18.44 0.99
C MET A 270 -22.92 -19.28 1.94
N LEU A 271 -22.48 -19.37 3.19
CA LEU A 271 -23.31 -19.94 4.25
C LEU A 271 -24.43 -18.96 4.61
N VAL A 272 -25.57 -19.49 5.08
CA VAL A 272 -26.77 -18.71 5.36
C VAL A 272 -27.23 -18.86 6.82
N PRO A 273 -27.72 -17.79 7.48
CA PRO A 273 -28.20 -17.80 8.87
C PRO A 273 -29.55 -18.51 9.02
N LEU A 274 -29.46 -19.82 9.16
CA LEU A 274 -30.55 -20.77 9.40
C LEU A 274 -30.18 -21.66 10.60
N LEU A 275 -31.14 -22.42 11.13
CA LEU A 275 -30.86 -23.49 12.07
C LEU A 275 -30.14 -24.66 11.37
N GLU A 276 -29.24 -25.35 12.06
CA GLU A 276 -28.65 -26.60 11.58
C GLU A 276 -29.76 -27.63 11.24
N ASN A 277 -29.59 -28.38 10.14
CA ASN A 277 -30.57 -29.31 9.56
C ASN A 277 -31.81 -28.63 8.92
N SER A 278 -31.67 -27.37 8.49
CA SER A 278 -32.56 -26.72 7.52
C SER A 278 -32.07 -26.93 6.08
#